data_AF-A0A1Y4LCC8-F1
#
_entry.id   AF-A0A1Y4LCC8-F1
#
_cell.length_a   1.000
_cell.length_b   1.000
_cell.length_c   1.000
_cell.angle_alpha   90.00
_cell.angle_beta   90.00
_cell.angle_gamma   90.00
#
_symmetry.space_group_name_H-M   'P 1'
#
loop_
_entity.id
_entity.type
_entity.pdbx_description
1 polymer ?
#
loop_
_entity_poly.entity_id
_entity_poly.type
_entity_poly.pdbx_seq_one_letter_code
_entity_poly.pdbx_strand_id
1 'polypeptide(L)'
;MIIFLAFVGYVGVQAVKNFQLRNLNMSLRKNDGETVERLTNMATSRRILGEYTCDLYQLRARYMGEDAAAFEEKLKQMIATTYKNPADKKSFLEQYYHTFLIRGKGTYAAWLLEGIRAVQDAAYVKFSEQAYAVMIDHKTDLIDEMIDEINGKHYYGFALGVILFMVAKQYEALGDDEHALIYYQNAKVCFHPQAVYVPLLEKQMKQLEERTQTGKTVLS
;
A
#
# COMPACT_ATOMS: atom_id res chain seq x y z
N MET A 1 -38.05 -2.68 -24.19
CA MET A 1 -38.05 -1.25 -23.80
C MET A 1 -37.44 -1.01 -22.42
N ILE A 2 -37.81 -1.78 -21.38
CA ILE A 2 -37.26 -1.64 -20.01
C ILE A 2 -35.73 -1.84 -19.95
N ILE A 3 -35.19 -2.83 -20.66
CA ILE A 3 -33.74 -3.10 -20.72
C ILE A 3 -32.97 -1.93 -21.38
N PHE A 4 -33.53 -1.32 -22.43
CA PHE A 4 -32.92 -0.18 -23.12
C PHE A 4 -32.92 1.09 -22.26
N LEU A 5 -34.01 1.34 -21.53
CA LEU A 5 -34.08 2.46 -20.57
C LEU A 5 -33.12 2.27 -19.39
N ALA A 6 -32.97 1.04 -18.89
CA ALA A 6 -31.97 0.72 -17.86
C ALA A 6 -30.53 0.90 -18.38
N PHE A 7 -30.27 0.53 -19.64
CA PHE A 7 -28.98 0.73 -20.29
C PHE A 7 -28.64 2.21 -20.48
N VAL A 8 -29.58 3.02 -21.01
CA VAL A 8 -29.38 4.47 -21.16
C VAL A 8 -29.17 5.14 -19.80
N GLY A 9 -29.92 4.74 -18.76
CA GLY A 9 -29.71 5.20 -17.39
C GLY A 9 -28.32 4.84 -16.86
N TYR A 10 -27.86 3.60 -17.08
CA TYR A 10 -26.52 3.15 -16.71
C TYR A 10 -25.41 3.94 -17.41
N VAL A 11 -25.53 4.16 -18.73
CA VAL A 11 -24.58 4.96 -19.52
C VAL A 11 -24.53 6.40 -19.01
N GLY A 12 -25.69 6.99 -18.70
CA GLY A 12 -25.76 8.32 -18.10
C GLY A 12 -25.02 8.42 -16.76
N VAL A 13 -25.21 7.45 -15.86
CA VAL A 13 -24.49 7.38 -14.57
C VAL A 13 -22.99 7.25 -14.78
N GLN A 14 -22.54 6.41 -15.71
CA GLN A 14 -21.11 6.25 -16.02
C GLN A 14 -20.49 7.53 -16.62
N ALA A 15 -21.21 8.24 -17.47
CA ALA A 15 -20.76 9.52 -18.02
C ALA A 15 -20.55 10.56 -16.90
N VAL A 16 -21.51 10.68 -15.97
CA VAL A 16 -21.38 11.58 -14.81
C VAL A 16 -20.23 11.17 -13.90
N LYS A 17 -20.09 9.87 -13.61
CA LYS A 17 -18.98 9.31 -12.82
C LYS A 17 -17.63 9.70 -13.43
N ASN A 18 -17.46 9.46 -14.73
CA ASN A 18 -16.21 9.77 -15.44
C ASN A 18 -15.92 11.28 -15.45
N PHE A 19 -16.95 12.11 -15.61
CA PHE A 19 -16.80 13.57 -15.54
C PHE A 19 -16.35 14.03 -14.16
N GLN A 20 -16.99 13.54 -13.09
CA GLN A 20 -16.62 13.87 -11.70
C GLN A 20 -15.19 13.42 -11.38
N LEU A 21 -14.81 12.19 -11.73
CA LEU A 21 -13.44 11.68 -11.54
C LEU A 21 -12.41 12.52 -12.29
N ARG A 22 -12.72 12.93 -13.53
CA ARG A 22 -11.83 13.81 -14.31
C ARG A 22 -11.62 15.15 -13.61
N ASN A 23 -12.68 15.76 -13.10
CA ASN A 23 -12.58 17.05 -12.40
C ASN A 23 -11.79 16.92 -11.08
N LEU A 24 -12.03 15.87 -10.30
CA LEU A 24 -11.28 15.58 -9.08
C LEU A 24 -9.80 15.36 -9.37
N ASN A 25 -9.46 14.57 -10.40
CA ASN A 25 -8.08 14.35 -10.83
C ASN A 25 -7.40 15.65 -11.30
N MET A 26 -8.12 16.49 -12.04
CA MET A 26 -7.59 17.79 -12.46
C MET A 26 -7.38 18.74 -11.28
N SER A 27 -8.26 18.70 -10.29
CA SER A 27 -8.15 19.53 -9.08
C SER A 27 -6.95 19.10 -8.23
N LEU A 28 -6.78 17.79 -8.00
CA LEU A 28 -5.57 17.25 -7.35
C LEU A 28 -4.30 17.67 -8.09
N ARG A 29 -4.25 17.56 -9.42
CA ARG A 29 -3.08 17.97 -10.22
C ARG A 29 -2.75 19.46 -10.08
N LYS A 30 -3.73 20.30 -9.83
CA LYS A 30 -3.57 21.75 -9.60
C LYS A 30 -3.34 22.10 -8.13
N ASN A 31 -3.26 21.11 -7.24
CA ASN A 31 -3.26 21.29 -5.78
C ASN A 31 -4.45 22.11 -5.26
N ASP A 32 -5.61 22.01 -5.93
CA ASP A 32 -6.84 22.70 -5.57
C ASP A 32 -7.64 21.85 -4.58
N GLY A 33 -7.21 21.88 -3.32
CA GLY A 33 -7.82 21.12 -2.23
C GLY A 33 -9.25 21.55 -1.92
N GLU A 34 -9.56 22.85 -2.03
CA GLU A 34 -10.90 23.41 -1.79
C GLU A 34 -11.92 22.84 -2.78
N THR A 35 -11.58 22.80 -4.08
CA THR A 35 -12.47 22.19 -5.08
C THR A 35 -12.65 20.69 -4.83
N VAL A 36 -11.59 19.97 -4.42
CA VAL A 36 -11.72 18.55 -4.07
C VAL A 36 -12.68 18.37 -2.90
N GLU A 37 -12.55 19.16 -1.84
CA GLU A 37 -13.41 19.08 -0.66
C GLU A 37 -14.87 19.38 -1.02
N ARG A 38 -15.11 20.48 -1.74
CA ARG A 38 -16.45 20.85 -2.20
C ARG A 38 -17.10 19.73 -3.02
N LEU A 39 -16.39 19.20 -4.02
CA LEU A 39 -16.93 18.17 -4.90
C LEU A 39 -17.20 16.85 -4.17
N THR A 40 -16.32 16.46 -3.25
CA THR A 40 -16.45 15.20 -2.50
C THR A 40 -17.48 15.25 -1.38
N ASN A 41 -17.86 16.43 -0.89
CA ASN A 41 -18.91 16.59 0.12
C ASN A 41 -20.33 16.70 -0.46
N MET A 42 -20.48 16.82 -1.78
CA MET A 42 -21.81 16.80 -2.41
C MET A 42 -22.48 15.44 -2.27
N ALA A 43 -23.75 15.42 -1.87
CA ALA A 43 -24.54 14.19 -1.76
C ALA A 43 -24.61 13.41 -3.09
N THR A 44 -24.65 14.12 -4.22
CA THR A 44 -24.63 13.51 -5.56
C THR A 44 -23.31 12.81 -5.85
N SER A 45 -22.17 13.44 -5.53
CA SER A 45 -20.85 12.83 -5.68
C SER A 45 -20.68 11.60 -4.80
N ARG A 46 -21.06 11.68 -3.52
CA ARG A 46 -20.99 10.51 -2.62
C ARG A 46 -21.88 9.36 -3.09
N ARG A 47 -23.05 9.66 -3.66
CA ARG A 47 -23.94 8.65 -4.25
C ARG A 47 -23.38 8.01 -5.53
N ILE A 48 -22.73 8.79 -6.39
CA ILE A 48 -22.26 8.33 -7.71
C ILE A 48 -20.87 7.68 -7.62
N LEU A 49 -19.95 8.28 -6.87
CA LEU A 49 -18.57 7.81 -6.72
C LEU A 49 -18.40 6.81 -5.57
N GLY A 50 -19.28 6.87 -4.58
CA GLY A 50 -19.17 6.13 -3.33
C GLY A 50 -18.38 6.90 -2.27
N GLU A 51 -18.76 6.68 -1.01
CA GLU A 51 -18.13 7.26 0.19
C GLU A 51 -16.61 7.05 0.20
N TYR A 52 -16.17 5.81 -0.07
CA TYR A 52 -14.76 5.44 -0.11
C TYR A 52 -13.95 6.27 -1.10
N THR A 53 -14.43 6.37 -2.35
CA THR A 53 -13.76 7.14 -3.39
C THR A 53 -13.65 8.61 -2.99
N CYS A 54 -14.73 9.20 -2.50
CA CYS A 54 -14.74 10.59 -2.04
C CYS A 54 -13.73 10.81 -0.90
N ASP A 55 -13.72 9.94 0.10
CA ASP A 55 -12.78 10.03 1.23
C ASP A 55 -11.32 9.89 0.78
N LEU A 56 -11.01 8.99 -0.16
CA LEU A 56 -9.67 8.85 -0.74
C LEU A 56 -9.19 10.13 -1.43
N TYR A 57 -10.07 10.81 -2.19
CA TYR A 57 -9.72 12.09 -2.82
C TYR A 57 -9.45 13.17 -1.78
N GLN A 58 -10.25 13.23 -0.71
CA GLN A 58 -10.01 14.16 0.40
C GLN A 58 -8.68 13.88 1.10
N LEU A 59 -8.38 12.61 1.41
CA LEU A 59 -7.11 12.22 2.04
C LEU A 59 -5.90 12.64 1.19
N ARG A 60 -5.98 12.42 -0.13
CA ARG A 60 -4.92 12.83 -1.07
C ARG A 60 -4.76 14.34 -1.15
N ALA A 61 -5.86 15.08 -1.23
CA ALA A 61 -5.81 16.55 -1.26
C ALA A 61 -5.15 17.10 0.01
N ARG A 62 -5.50 16.57 1.19
CA ARG A 62 -4.91 16.95 2.47
C ARG A 62 -3.43 16.58 2.57
N TYR A 63 -3.03 15.43 2.02
CA TYR A 63 -1.61 15.04 1.93
C TYR A 63 -0.81 16.01 1.05
N MET A 64 -1.40 16.54 -0.03
CA MET A 64 -0.76 17.50 -0.94
C MET A 64 -0.78 18.94 -0.43
N GLY A 65 -1.75 19.30 0.41
CA GLY A 65 -1.88 20.63 1.01
C GLY A 65 -0.90 20.92 2.14
N GLU A 66 0.01 20.00 2.46
CA GLU A 66 1.04 20.09 3.51
C GLU A 66 0.50 20.34 4.94
N ASP A 67 -0.81 20.32 5.15
CA ASP A 67 -1.45 20.33 6.47
C ASP A 67 -1.46 18.91 7.06
N ALA A 68 -0.44 18.62 7.87
CA ALA A 68 -0.30 17.34 8.53
C ALA A 68 -1.49 17.02 9.45
N ALA A 69 -2.01 17.99 10.20
CA ALA A 69 -3.10 17.75 11.15
C ALA A 69 -4.39 17.34 10.43
N ALA A 70 -4.75 18.06 9.36
CA ALA A 70 -5.91 17.73 8.55
C ALA A 70 -5.77 16.35 7.88
N PHE A 71 -4.58 16.03 7.38
CA PHE A 71 -4.28 14.72 6.81
C PHE A 71 -4.43 13.60 7.84
N GLU A 72 -3.83 13.75 9.02
CA GLU A 72 -3.87 12.76 10.09
C GLU A 72 -5.29 12.51 10.60
N GLU A 73 -6.08 13.58 10.78
CA GLU A 73 -7.49 13.48 11.14
C GLU A 73 -8.25 12.65 10.11
N LYS A 74 -8.06 12.93 8.81
CA LYS A 74 -8.72 12.18 7.75
C LYS A 74 -8.27 10.73 7.70
N LEU A 75 -6.98 10.47 7.90
CA LEU A 75 -6.42 9.12 7.90
C LEU A 75 -7.06 8.29 9.03
N LYS A 76 -7.08 8.83 10.25
CA LYS A 76 -7.72 8.18 11.41
C LYS A 76 -9.21 7.98 11.21
N GLN A 77 -9.90 8.97 10.65
CA GLN A 77 -11.31 8.84 10.27
C GLN A 77 -11.50 7.65 9.33
N MET A 78 -10.73 7.57 8.23
CA MET A 78 -10.84 6.47 7.26
C MET A 78 -10.49 5.11 7.88
N ILE A 79 -9.57 5.05 8.85
CA ILE A 79 -9.25 3.84 9.63
C ILE A 79 -10.40 3.44 10.56
N ALA A 80 -11.19 4.38 11.08
CA ALA A 80 -12.37 4.07 11.90
C ALA A 80 -13.63 3.76 11.07
N THR A 81 -13.75 4.28 9.84
CA THR A 81 -14.96 4.15 9.02
C THR A 81 -15.23 2.71 8.56
N THR A 82 -16.48 2.26 8.71
CA THR A 82 -16.99 1.04 8.07
C THR A 82 -17.59 1.38 6.71
N TYR A 83 -16.87 1.04 5.64
CA TYR A 83 -17.37 1.21 4.27
C TYR A 83 -18.35 0.09 3.91
N LYS A 84 -19.29 0.39 2.99
CA LYS A 84 -20.30 -0.58 2.52
C LYS A 84 -19.66 -1.83 1.91
N ASN A 85 -18.52 -1.68 1.24
CA ASN A 85 -17.76 -2.78 0.68
C ASN A 85 -16.52 -3.03 1.58
N PRO A 86 -16.43 -4.19 2.26
CA PRO A 86 -15.26 -4.52 3.08
C PRO A 86 -13.94 -4.53 2.30
N ALA A 87 -13.98 -4.84 0.99
CA ALA A 87 -12.79 -4.84 0.14
C ALA A 87 -12.19 -3.43 -0.02
N ASP A 88 -13.01 -2.37 0.00
CA ASP A 88 -12.53 -0.99 -0.08
C ASP A 88 -11.66 -0.66 1.14
N LYS A 89 -12.12 -1.07 2.32
CA LYS A 89 -11.39 -0.89 3.58
C LYS A 89 -10.06 -1.63 3.56
N LYS A 90 -10.07 -2.91 3.19
CA LYS A 90 -8.85 -3.73 3.10
C LYS A 90 -7.86 -3.15 2.08
N SER A 91 -8.34 -2.73 0.91
CA SER A 91 -7.50 -2.12 -0.13
C SER A 91 -6.84 -0.82 0.35
N PHE A 92 -7.57 0.04 1.06
CA PHE A 92 -7.00 1.26 1.63
C PHE A 92 -5.94 0.97 2.69
N LEU A 93 -6.23 0.05 3.61
CA LEU A 93 -5.28 -0.35 4.64
C LEU A 93 -4.00 -0.90 3.99
N GLU A 94 -4.11 -1.86 3.07
CA GLU A 94 -2.97 -2.48 2.40
C GLU A 94 -2.12 -1.45 1.64
N GLN A 95 -2.76 -0.61 0.81
CA GLN A 95 -2.04 0.34 -0.02
C GLN A 95 -1.28 1.39 0.80
N TYR A 96 -1.94 2.02 1.78
CA TYR A 96 -1.32 3.09 2.56
C TYR A 96 -0.33 2.52 3.59
N TYR A 97 -0.61 1.34 4.15
CA TYR A 97 0.26 0.70 5.13
C TYR A 97 1.64 0.46 4.52
N HIS A 98 1.70 -0.27 3.40
CA HIS A 98 2.98 -0.58 2.75
C HIS A 98 3.67 0.69 2.19
N THR A 99 2.91 1.69 1.75
CA THR A 99 3.48 2.97 1.33
C THR A 99 4.19 3.69 2.48
N PHE A 100 3.57 3.77 3.65
CA PHE A 100 4.18 4.43 4.81
C PHE A 100 5.29 3.60 5.44
N LEU A 101 5.17 2.28 5.41
CA LEU A 101 6.19 1.35 5.88
C LEU A 101 7.50 1.54 5.11
N ILE A 102 7.45 1.53 3.77
CA ILE A 102 8.61 1.73 2.89
C ILE A 102 9.24 3.12 3.06
N ARG A 103 8.41 4.12 3.38
CA ARG A 103 8.87 5.50 3.61
C ARG A 103 9.38 5.73 5.04
N GLY A 104 9.41 4.71 5.89
CA GLY A 104 9.84 4.83 7.29
C GLY A 104 8.93 5.71 8.15
N LYS A 105 7.66 5.91 7.75
CA LYS A 105 6.69 6.73 8.49
C LYS A 105 6.00 5.88 9.57
N GLY A 106 6.76 5.49 10.60
CA GLY A 106 6.35 4.55 11.65
C GLY A 106 5.03 4.88 12.34
N THR A 107 4.77 6.16 12.64
CA THR A 107 3.50 6.61 13.25
C THR A 107 2.28 6.28 12.39
N TYR A 108 2.34 6.56 11.08
CA TYR A 108 1.22 6.30 10.18
C TYR A 108 1.07 4.80 9.88
N ALA A 109 2.19 4.10 9.74
CA ALA A 109 2.19 2.64 9.60
C ALA A 109 1.56 1.97 10.83
N ALA A 110 1.83 2.46 12.05
CA ALA A 110 1.25 1.92 13.28
C ALA A 110 -0.28 2.11 13.32
N TRP A 111 -0.79 3.30 13.00
CA TRP A 111 -2.24 3.52 12.98
C TRP A 111 -2.95 2.64 11.95
N LEU A 112 -2.35 2.44 10.79
CA LEU A 112 -2.89 1.55 9.76
C LEU A 112 -2.81 0.08 10.20
N LEU A 113 -1.74 -0.32 10.89
CA LEU A 113 -1.61 -1.67 11.44
C LEU A 113 -2.69 -1.98 12.49
N GLU A 114 -3.05 -1.01 13.35
CA GLU A 114 -4.22 -1.15 14.24
C GLU A 114 -5.52 -1.38 13.44
N GLY A 115 -5.68 -0.66 12.33
CA GLY A 115 -6.79 -0.89 11.40
C GLY A 115 -6.76 -2.29 10.76
N ILE A 116 -5.58 -2.80 10.43
CA ILE A 116 -5.37 -4.14 9.86
C ILE A 116 -5.71 -5.23 10.90
N ARG A 117 -5.29 -5.07 12.15
CA ARG A 117 -5.60 -5.99 13.27
C ARG A 117 -7.10 -6.19 13.50
N ALA A 118 -7.90 -5.19 13.17
CA ALA A 118 -9.36 -5.27 13.24
C ALA A 118 -10.00 -6.03 12.06
N VAL A 119 -9.23 -6.43 11.03
CA VAL A 119 -9.72 -7.20 9.89
C VAL A 119 -9.76 -8.69 10.24
N GLN A 120 -10.84 -9.38 9.87
CA GLN A 120 -11.02 -10.83 10.07
C GLN A 120 -10.25 -11.66 9.01
N ASP A 121 -8.97 -11.39 8.84
CA ASP A 121 -8.08 -12.11 7.92
C ASP A 121 -6.73 -12.34 8.59
N ALA A 122 -6.59 -13.49 9.23
CA ALA A 122 -5.43 -13.81 10.07
C ALA A 122 -4.11 -13.82 9.27
N ALA A 123 -4.13 -14.28 8.02
CA ALA A 123 -2.95 -14.26 7.16
C ALA A 123 -2.54 -12.82 6.85
N TYR A 124 -3.51 -11.96 6.50
CA TYR A 124 -3.27 -10.54 6.24
C TYR A 124 -2.70 -9.80 7.46
N VAL A 125 -3.25 -10.07 8.65
CA VAL A 125 -2.72 -9.51 9.90
C VAL A 125 -1.29 -9.99 10.14
N LYS A 126 -1.03 -11.30 10.08
CA LYS A 126 0.27 -11.88 10.41
C LYS A 126 1.40 -11.30 9.56
N PHE A 127 1.26 -11.35 8.23
CA PHE A 127 2.35 -10.84 7.37
C PHE A 127 2.52 -9.32 7.50
N SER A 128 1.44 -8.58 7.81
CA SER A 128 1.52 -7.14 8.03
C SER A 128 2.29 -6.82 9.31
N GLU A 129 2.06 -7.55 10.40
CA GLU A 129 2.79 -7.39 11.67
C GLU A 129 4.27 -7.74 11.50
N GLN A 130 4.57 -8.83 10.81
CA GLN A 130 5.93 -9.22 10.45
C GLN A 130 6.64 -8.15 9.62
N ALA A 131 5.94 -7.57 8.63
CA ALA A 131 6.47 -6.45 7.86
C ALA A 131 6.77 -5.22 8.73
N TYR A 132 5.93 -4.94 9.74
CA TYR A 132 6.19 -3.87 10.72
C TYR A 132 7.45 -4.14 11.52
N ALA A 133 7.54 -5.35 12.08
CA ALA A 133 8.64 -5.77 12.94
C ALA A 133 9.99 -5.67 12.23
N VAL A 134 10.05 -6.03 10.95
CA VAL A 134 11.30 -5.94 10.18
C VAL A 134 11.62 -4.51 9.74
N MET A 135 10.62 -3.76 9.25
CA MET A 135 10.88 -2.44 8.64
C MET A 135 11.00 -1.30 9.65
N ILE A 136 10.27 -1.36 10.76
CA ILE A 136 10.20 -0.32 11.78
C ILE A 136 10.95 -0.74 13.05
N ASP A 137 10.71 -1.96 13.54
CA ASP A 137 11.37 -2.44 14.76
C ASP A 137 12.75 -3.06 14.50
N HIS A 138 13.14 -3.17 13.22
CA HIS A 138 14.43 -3.69 12.76
C HIS A 138 14.75 -5.11 13.28
N LYS A 139 13.72 -5.95 13.47
CA LYS A 139 13.90 -7.35 13.83
C LYS A 139 14.65 -8.13 12.75
N THR A 140 15.48 -9.08 13.19
CA THR A 140 16.28 -9.99 12.34
C THR A 140 16.13 -11.46 12.71
N ASP A 141 15.25 -11.77 13.66
CA ASP A 141 15.03 -13.10 14.26
C ASP A 141 13.82 -13.84 13.70
N LEU A 142 13.19 -13.31 12.64
CA LEU A 142 11.96 -13.87 12.04
C LEU A 142 12.22 -14.66 10.77
N ILE A 143 13.48 -14.82 10.33
CA ILE A 143 13.83 -15.47 9.06
C ILE A 143 13.26 -16.89 8.97
N ASP A 144 13.53 -17.73 9.98
CA ASP A 144 13.10 -19.13 9.96
C ASP A 144 11.57 -19.27 9.94
N GLU A 145 10.87 -18.49 10.77
CA GLU A 145 9.40 -18.47 10.80
C GLU A 145 8.82 -18.08 9.43
N MET A 146 9.35 -17.01 8.83
CA MET A 146 8.89 -16.54 7.51
C MET A 146 9.18 -17.55 6.39
N ILE A 147 10.33 -18.25 6.44
CA ILE A 147 10.67 -19.30 5.47
C ILE A 147 9.72 -20.50 5.63
N ASP A 148 9.41 -20.91 6.86
CA ASP A 148 8.44 -21.97 7.11
C ASP A 148 7.05 -21.60 6.57
N GLU A 149 6.64 -20.35 6.69
CA GLU A 149 5.37 -19.86 6.13
C GLU A 149 5.34 -19.86 4.59
N ILE A 150 6.46 -19.49 3.96
CA ILE A 150 6.63 -19.59 2.50
C ILE A 150 6.51 -21.05 2.06
N ASN A 151 7.23 -21.97 2.72
CA ASN A 151 7.23 -23.39 2.42
C ASN A 151 5.87 -24.05 2.67
N GLY A 152 5.16 -23.59 3.72
CA GLY A 152 3.79 -23.95 4.04
C GLY A 152 2.75 -23.39 3.05
N LYS A 153 3.17 -22.60 2.05
CA LYS A 153 2.31 -21.96 1.04
C LYS A 153 1.20 -21.11 1.66
N HIS A 154 1.51 -20.44 2.77
CA HIS A 154 0.53 -19.57 3.44
C HIS A 154 0.26 -18.27 2.68
N TYR A 155 1.14 -17.87 1.76
CA TYR A 155 1.02 -16.63 0.99
C TYR A 155 1.18 -16.82 -0.51
N TYR A 156 0.53 -15.93 -1.27
CA TYR A 156 0.60 -15.86 -2.73
C TYR A 156 0.64 -14.40 -3.21
N GLY A 157 1.14 -14.19 -4.43
CA GLY A 157 1.13 -12.88 -5.09
C GLY A 157 1.82 -11.80 -4.24
N PHE A 158 1.12 -10.69 -3.99
CA PHE A 158 1.67 -9.55 -3.26
C PHE A 158 2.15 -9.89 -1.85
N ALA A 159 1.37 -10.67 -1.07
CA ALA A 159 1.74 -11.05 0.30
C ALA A 159 3.03 -11.88 0.34
N LEU A 160 3.18 -12.82 -0.61
CA LEU A 160 4.41 -13.61 -0.75
C LEU A 160 5.61 -12.70 -1.07
N GLY A 161 5.43 -11.74 -1.99
CA GLY A 161 6.47 -10.76 -2.30
C GLY A 161 6.89 -9.93 -1.08
N VAL A 162 5.93 -9.51 -0.25
CA VAL A 162 6.22 -8.78 1.00
C VAL A 162 7.05 -9.63 1.95
N ILE A 163 6.66 -10.88 2.21
CA ILE A 163 7.41 -11.76 3.13
C ILE A 163 8.81 -12.05 2.61
N LEU A 164 8.98 -12.37 1.32
CA LEU A 164 10.30 -12.56 0.72
C LEU A 164 11.17 -11.30 0.86
N PHE A 165 10.58 -10.11 0.68
CA PHE A 165 11.28 -8.85 0.91
C PHE A 165 11.70 -8.68 2.38
N MET A 166 10.84 -9.06 3.33
CA MET A 166 11.17 -9.01 4.77
C MET A 166 12.30 -9.98 5.13
N VAL A 167 12.31 -11.19 4.58
CA VAL A 167 13.43 -12.13 4.74
C VAL A 167 14.73 -11.52 4.20
N ALA A 168 14.70 -10.92 3.01
CA ALA A 168 15.85 -10.25 2.42
C ALA A 168 16.39 -9.11 3.29
N LYS A 169 15.49 -8.27 3.85
CA LYS A 169 15.85 -7.19 4.77
C LYS A 169 16.60 -7.67 6.01
N GLN A 170 16.20 -8.82 6.55
CA GLN A 170 16.82 -9.40 7.74
C GLN A 170 18.21 -9.95 7.42
N TYR A 171 18.37 -10.70 6.33
CA TYR A 171 19.69 -11.15 5.87
C TYR A 171 20.63 -9.97 5.58
N GLU A 172 20.14 -8.92 4.91
CA GLU A 172 20.92 -7.70 4.65
C GLU A 172 21.39 -7.05 5.96
N ALA A 173 20.53 -6.98 6.98
CA ALA A 173 20.89 -6.42 8.28
C ALA A 173 21.93 -7.28 9.04
N LEU A 174 21.94 -8.59 8.80
CA LEU A 174 22.92 -9.55 9.35
C LEU A 174 24.22 -9.59 8.54
N GLY A 175 24.32 -8.87 7.42
CA GLY A 175 25.48 -8.86 6.53
C GLY A 175 25.60 -10.07 5.60
N ASP A 176 24.54 -10.88 5.49
CA ASP A 176 24.46 -12.01 4.57
C ASP A 176 23.92 -11.53 3.21
N ASP A 177 24.80 -10.85 2.47
CA ASP A 177 24.44 -10.19 1.22
C ASP A 177 24.04 -11.20 0.12
N GLU A 178 24.54 -12.44 0.17
CA GLU A 178 24.22 -13.50 -0.79
C GLU A 178 22.76 -13.95 -0.64
N HIS A 179 22.35 -14.32 0.57
CA HIS A 179 20.95 -14.71 0.82
C HIS A 179 20.02 -13.51 0.62
N ALA A 180 20.40 -12.32 1.08
CA ALA A 180 19.61 -11.11 0.86
C ALA A 180 19.30 -10.90 -0.64
N LEU A 181 20.30 -11.04 -1.52
CA LEU A 181 20.12 -10.87 -2.96
C LEU A 181 19.17 -11.90 -3.56
N ILE A 182 19.29 -13.18 -3.18
CA ILE A 182 18.39 -14.26 -3.64
C ILE A 182 16.94 -13.95 -3.25
N TYR A 183 16.70 -13.55 -2.00
CA TYR A 183 15.34 -13.25 -1.54
C TYR A 183 14.76 -11.98 -2.17
N TYR A 184 15.56 -10.95 -2.43
CA TYR A 184 15.10 -9.79 -3.22
C TYR A 184 14.73 -10.16 -4.66
N GLN A 185 15.52 -11.01 -5.32
CA GLN A 185 15.21 -11.49 -6.67
C GLN A 185 13.87 -12.24 -6.69
N ASN A 186 13.65 -13.12 -5.71
CA ASN A 186 12.40 -13.86 -5.57
C ASN A 186 11.22 -12.92 -5.29
N ALA A 187 11.39 -11.95 -4.38
CA ALA A 187 10.37 -10.94 -4.09
C ALA A 187 9.98 -10.13 -5.35
N LYS A 188 10.96 -9.78 -6.19
CA LYS A 188 10.74 -9.02 -7.43
C LYS A 188 9.79 -9.74 -8.37
N VAL A 189 9.90 -11.06 -8.51
CA VAL A 189 9.03 -11.88 -9.36
C VAL A 189 7.57 -11.86 -8.89
N CYS A 190 7.35 -11.71 -7.58
CA CYS A 190 6.00 -11.65 -7.02
C CYS A 190 5.30 -10.30 -7.20
N PHE A 191 6.05 -9.22 -7.41
CA PHE A 191 5.50 -7.88 -7.52
C PHE A 191 5.14 -7.50 -8.95
N HIS A 192 3.99 -6.82 -9.10
CA HIS A 192 3.71 -6.08 -10.33
C HIS A 192 4.78 -4.98 -10.52
N PRO A 193 5.25 -4.68 -11.75
CA PRO A 193 6.32 -3.69 -11.97
C PRO A 193 6.06 -2.29 -11.41
N GLN A 194 4.78 -1.94 -11.19
CA GLN A 194 4.36 -0.66 -10.64
C GLN A 194 4.12 -0.70 -9.11
N ALA A 195 4.41 -1.82 -8.44
CA ALA A 195 4.22 -1.94 -7.00
C ALA A 195 5.20 -1.04 -6.24
N VAL A 196 4.76 -0.54 -5.08
CA VAL A 196 5.52 0.43 -4.26
C VAL A 196 6.88 -0.12 -3.77
N TYR A 197 7.02 -1.44 -3.69
CA TYR A 197 8.26 -2.11 -3.29
C TYR A 197 9.34 -2.12 -4.38
N VAL A 198 8.96 -2.12 -5.66
CA VAL A 198 9.91 -2.36 -6.78
C VAL A 198 11.06 -1.34 -6.80
N PRO A 199 10.84 -0.01 -6.68
CA PRO A 199 11.95 0.94 -6.70
C PRO A 199 12.92 0.78 -5.52
N LEU A 200 12.40 0.44 -4.34
CA LEU A 200 13.25 0.21 -3.15
C LEU A 200 14.07 -1.06 -3.33
N LEU A 201 13.41 -2.15 -3.74
CA LEU A 201 14.02 -3.45 -3.98
C LEU A 201 15.15 -3.36 -5.02
N GLU A 202 14.91 -2.68 -6.16
CA GLU A 202 15.92 -2.54 -7.22
C GLU A 202 17.14 -1.76 -6.75
N LYS A 203 16.92 -0.70 -5.94
CA LYS A 203 18.01 0.05 -5.32
C LYS A 203 18.85 -0.85 -4.39
N GLN A 204 18.20 -1.66 -3.55
CA GLN A 204 18.88 -2.55 -2.61
C GLN A 204 19.68 -3.65 -3.31
N MET A 205 19.09 -4.30 -4.32
CA MET A 205 19.76 -5.32 -5.12
C MET A 205 21.04 -4.78 -5.76
N LYS A 206 20.97 -3.59 -6.39
CA LYS A 206 22.14 -2.96 -7.01
C LYS A 206 23.27 -2.73 -5.98
N GLN A 207 22.92 -2.23 -4.80
CA GLN A 207 23.90 -2.00 -3.72
C GLN A 207 24.53 -3.30 -3.21
N LEU A 208 23.76 -4.39 -3.14
CA LEU A 208 24.25 -5.71 -2.74
C LEU A 208 25.18 -6.33 -3.79
N GLU A 209 24.83 -6.21 -5.07
CA GLU A 209 25.65 -6.70 -6.18
C GLU A 209 27.02 -6.01 -6.21
N GLU A 210 27.05 -4.69 -6.03
CA GLU A 210 28.29 -3.90 -5.95
C GLU A 210 29.17 -4.32 -4.76
N ARG A 211 28.58 -4.55 -3.58
CA ARG A 211 29.29 -5.06 -2.38
C ARG A 211 29.87 -6.45 -2.61
N THR A 212 29.07 -7.35 -3.18
CA THR A 212 29.47 -8.75 -3.42
C THR A 212 30.59 -8.85 -4.45
N GLN A 213 30.57 -8.00 -5.49
CA GLN A 213 31.65 -7.93 -6.48
C GLN A 213 32.94 -7.36 -5.88
N THR A 214 32.83 -6.29 -5.09
CA THR A 214 33.99 -5.66 -4.43
C THR A 214 34.65 -6.62 -3.44
N GLY A 215 33.87 -7.34 -2.63
CA GLY A 215 34.40 -8.33 -1.69
C GLY A 215 35.15 -9.49 -2.36
N LYS A 216 34.70 -9.91 -3.56
CA LYS A 216 35.38 -10.95 -4.34
C LYS A 216 36.70 -10.48 -4.95
N THR A 217 36.84 -9.21 -5.31
CA THR A 217 38.08 -8.63 -5.86
C THR A 217 39.15 -8.38 -4.80
N VAL A 218 38.78 -8.16 -3.53
CA VAL A 218 39.75 -7.93 -2.43
C VAL A 218 40.34 -9.25 -1.90
N LEU A 219 39.64 -10.37 -2.10
CA LEU A 219 40.07 -11.70 -1.66
C LEU A 219 40.79 -12.53 -2.75
N SER A 220 40.92 -11.99 -3.96
CA SER A 220 41.67 -12.57 -5.10
C SER A 220 43.04 -11.94 -5.25
#